data_AF-A0A6P0Z2A6-F1
#
_entry.id   AF-A0A6P0Z2A6-F1
#
_cell.length_a   1.000
_cell.length_b   1.000
_cell.length_c   1.000
_cell.angle_alpha   90.00
_cell.angle_beta   90.00
_cell.angle_gamma   90.00
#
_symmetry.space_group_name_H-M   'P 1'
#
loop_
_entity.id
_entity.type
_entity.pdbx_description
1 polymer ?
#
loop_
_entity_poly.entity_id
_entity_poly.type
_entity_poly.pdbx_seq_one_letter_code
_entity_poly.pdbx_strand_id
1 'polypeptide(L)'
;MLNNTWFSPDSASGLSNQSKKFWLYERVRDIGNRQTWSVFWASSFLVSVPVFVQAPLVRELPFLSLVMTLGWVWLGLRLFKGKETKIWGDLLLGFSWSWLAGSIYWGWLRWEPLIHLPIEAIGLPFALWGWWRGWGMVGNLFYLGSLLGTALTDVYFYLTALIPYWRQLMQVEPQLAGSILQSALVQVQTPWGISWAGVLVSTLMFVGIGSLARGGLHWWAFSGAVLSTILVDGLFWLVASLV
;
A
#
# COMPACT_ATOMS: atom_id res chain seq x y z
N MET A 1 -4.45 49.13 60.83
CA MET A 1 -5.53 48.87 59.86
C MET A 1 -5.04 49.41 58.53
N LEU A 2 -4.86 48.71 57.41
CA LEU A 2 -5.08 47.34 56.98
C LEU A 2 -3.99 47.02 55.93
N ASN A 3 -3.58 45.75 55.89
CA ASN A 3 -2.67 45.13 54.93
C ASN A 3 -3.34 45.07 53.55
N ASN A 4 -2.59 45.16 52.44
CA ASN A 4 -2.96 44.54 51.17
C ASN A 4 -1.73 44.34 50.27
N THR A 5 -1.20 43.12 50.35
CA THR A 5 -0.40 42.47 49.31
C THR A 5 -1.33 41.97 48.18
N TRP A 6 -0.70 41.46 47.10
CA TRP A 6 -1.23 40.58 46.04
C TRP A 6 -1.52 41.23 44.68
N PHE A 7 -0.51 41.27 43.82
CA PHE A 7 -0.34 40.36 42.66
C PHE A 7 0.74 40.93 41.72
N SER A 8 1.98 40.45 41.86
CA SER A 8 3.02 40.65 40.83
C SER A 8 2.84 39.60 39.72
N PRO A 9 2.92 39.96 38.43
CA PRO A 9 2.77 39.03 37.32
C PRO A 9 4.09 38.31 37.02
N ASP A 10 4.57 37.47 37.95
CA ASP A 10 5.82 36.70 37.78
C ASP A 10 5.63 35.17 37.80
N SER A 11 4.39 34.66 37.72
CA SER A 11 4.10 33.23 37.84
C SER A 11 4.03 32.44 36.52
N ALA A 12 4.65 32.94 35.44
CA ALA A 12 4.68 32.24 34.14
C ALA A 12 6.09 31.75 33.70
N SER A 13 7.08 31.74 34.60
CA SER A 13 8.46 31.30 34.29
C SER A 13 8.90 30.01 35.01
N GLY A 14 7.97 29.26 35.60
CA GLY A 14 8.27 28.18 36.56
C GLY A 14 8.20 26.72 36.06
N LEU A 15 8.25 26.43 34.76
CA LEU A 15 8.39 25.04 34.31
C LEU A 15 9.84 24.58 34.51
N SER A 16 10.05 23.65 35.44
CA SER A 16 11.36 23.03 35.68
C SER A 16 11.93 22.47 34.36
N ASN A 17 13.25 22.53 34.21
CA ASN A 17 13.95 22.08 33.00
C ASN A 17 13.64 20.59 32.67
N GLN A 18 13.26 19.81 33.68
CA GLN A 18 12.85 18.42 33.57
C GLN A 18 11.41 18.28 33.02
N SER A 19 10.49 19.13 33.44
CA SER A 19 9.12 19.19 32.89
C SER A 19 9.14 19.62 31.42
N LYS A 20 9.99 20.58 31.05
CA LYS A 20 10.18 20.98 29.64
C LYS A 20 10.73 19.84 28.78
N LYS A 21 11.73 19.09 29.27
CA LYS A 21 12.29 17.91 28.58
C LYS A 21 11.25 16.80 28.40
N PHE A 22 10.44 16.54 29.43
CA PHE A 22 9.34 15.57 29.38
C PHE A 22 8.28 15.96 28.35
N TRP A 23 7.81 17.22 28.37
CA TRP A 23 6.86 17.74 27.38
C TRP A 23 7.40 17.72 25.94
N LEU A 24 8.68 18.05 25.75
CA LEU A 24 9.34 17.94 24.44
C LEU A 24 9.40 16.49 23.96
N TYR A 25 9.73 15.55 24.85
CA TYR A 25 9.76 14.14 24.54
C TYR A 25 8.38 13.60 24.15
N GLU A 26 7.33 13.90 24.93
CA GLU A 26 5.96 13.49 24.60
C GLU A 26 5.48 14.11 23.28
N ARG A 27 5.72 15.41 23.05
CA ARG A 27 5.36 16.07 21.80
C ARG A 27 6.09 15.47 20.59
N VAL A 28 7.38 15.18 20.70
CA VAL A 28 8.16 14.54 19.62
C VAL A 28 7.68 13.11 19.37
N ARG A 29 7.36 12.36 20.44
CA ARG A 29 6.80 11.01 20.34
C ARG A 29 5.42 11.01 19.67
N ASP A 30 4.55 11.95 20.02
CA ASP A 30 3.21 12.08 19.45
C ASP A 30 3.26 12.49 17.98
N ILE A 31 4.16 13.42 17.60
CA ILE A 31 4.38 13.80 16.20
C ILE A 31 4.92 12.60 15.41
N GLY A 32 5.89 11.87 15.96
CA GLY A 32 6.43 10.65 15.37
C GLY A 32 5.36 9.59 15.17
N ASN A 33 4.50 9.37 16.16
CA ASN A 33 3.39 8.43 16.11
C ASN A 33 2.32 8.85 15.08
N ARG A 34 1.99 10.15 15.00
CA ARG A 34 1.04 10.65 14.01
C ARG A 34 1.58 10.49 12.58
N GLN A 35 2.87 10.74 12.39
CA GLN A 35 3.50 10.60 11.07
C GLN A 35 3.60 9.14 10.64
N THR A 36 3.94 8.20 11.54
CA THR A 36 3.98 6.77 11.22
C THR A 36 2.61 6.24 10.79
N TRP A 37 1.55 6.57 11.53
CA TRP A 37 0.17 6.22 11.15
C TRP A 37 -0.25 6.87 9.82
N SER A 38 0.19 8.10 9.57
CA SER A 38 -0.11 8.78 8.30
C SER A 38 0.54 8.07 7.11
N VAL A 39 1.79 7.63 7.25
CA VAL A 39 2.50 6.85 6.22
C VAL A 39 1.84 5.49 6.00
N PHE A 40 1.43 4.81 7.08
CA PHE A 40 0.70 3.55 6.98
C PHE A 40 -0.62 3.71 6.21
N TRP A 41 -1.46 4.68 6.60
CA TRP A 41 -2.73 4.89 5.92
C TRP A 41 -2.58 5.36 4.48
N ALA A 42 -1.59 6.20 4.18
CA ALA A 42 -1.28 6.58 2.81
C ALA A 42 -0.81 5.39 1.97
N SER A 43 0.00 4.50 2.55
CA SER A 43 0.44 3.27 1.88
C SER A 43 -0.74 2.33 1.62
N SER A 44 -1.59 2.10 2.61
CA SER A 44 -2.81 1.31 2.44
C SER A 44 -3.73 1.92 1.37
N PHE A 45 -3.89 3.25 1.37
CA PHE A 45 -4.66 3.95 0.36
C PHE A 45 -4.10 3.73 -1.04
N LEU A 46 -2.78 3.89 -1.22
CA LEU A 46 -2.11 3.78 -2.53
C LEU A 46 -2.12 2.36 -3.10
N VAL A 47 -2.27 1.33 -2.27
CA VAL A 47 -2.49 -0.05 -2.75
C VAL A 47 -3.97 -0.29 -3.06
N SER A 48 -4.89 0.16 -2.19
CA SER A 48 -6.29 -0.24 -2.28
C SER A 48 -7.17 0.59 -3.20
N VAL A 49 -7.03 1.92 -3.21
CA VAL A 49 -7.97 2.79 -3.92
C VAL A 49 -7.64 2.95 -5.40
N PRO A 50 -6.36 3.15 -5.79
CA PRO A 50 -5.99 3.32 -7.19
C PRO A 50 -6.42 2.18 -8.11
N VAL A 51 -6.51 0.93 -7.63
CA VAL A 51 -6.95 -0.21 -8.44
C VAL A 51 -8.34 0.02 -9.07
N PHE A 52 -9.27 0.63 -8.33
CA PHE A 52 -10.63 0.92 -8.81
C PHE A 52 -10.68 2.03 -9.85
N VAL A 53 -9.63 2.86 -9.93
CA VAL A 53 -9.50 3.93 -10.93
C VAL A 53 -8.69 3.44 -12.12
N GLN A 54 -7.57 2.77 -11.87
CA GLN A 54 -6.63 2.35 -12.89
C GLN A 54 -7.18 1.21 -13.74
N ALA A 55 -7.86 0.22 -13.14
CA ALA A 55 -8.43 -0.92 -13.86
C ALA A 55 -9.44 -0.53 -14.95
N PRO A 56 -10.43 0.37 -14.72
CA PRO A 56 -11.28 0.86 -15.81
C PRO A 56 -10.52 1.80 -16.74
N LEU A 57 -9.69 2.70 -16.22
CA LEU A 57 -8.94 3.67 -17.03
C LEU A 57 -8.07 2.99 -18.09
N VAL A 58 -7.34 1.94 -17.71
CA VAL A 58 -6.42 1.25 -18.61
C VAL A 58 -7.12 0.38 -19.65
N ARG A 59 -8.40 0.00 -19.40
CA ARG A 59 -9.22 -0.70 -20.40
C ARG A 59 -9.65 0.22 -21.52
N GLU A 60 -10.02 1.45 -21.20
CA GLU A 60 -10.50 2.44 -22.17
C GLU A 60 -9.36 3.27 -22.79
N LEU A 61 -8.39 3.68 -21.97
CA LEU A 61 -7.33 4.62 -22.32
C LEU A 61 -5.96 4.11 -21.81
N PRO A 62 -5.45 2.98 -22.33
CA PRO A 62 -4.21 2.35 -21.83
C PRO A 62 -2.99 3.28 -21.93
N PHE A 63 -2.87 4.04 -23.03
CA PHE A 63 -1.80 5.02 -23.19
C PHE A 63 -1.88 6.18 -22.20
N LEU A 64 -3.08 6.64 -21.84
CA LEU A 64 -3.25 7.69 -20.84
C LEU A 64 -2.79 7.21 -19.47
N SER A 65 -3.21 6.01 -19.07
CA SER A 65 -2.75 5.37 -17.83
C SER A 65 -1.21 5.27 -17.79
N LEU A 66 -0.60 4.84 -18.90
CA LEU A 66 0.86 4.74 -19.02
C LEU A 66 1.53 6.12 -18.87
N VAL A 67 1.03 7.16 -19.56
CA VAL A 67 1.55 8.53 -19.48
C VAL A 67 1.38 9.12 -18.07
N MET A 68 0.32 8.78 -17.35
CA MET A 68 0.13 9.21 -15.96
C MET A 68 1.26 8.74 -15.03
N THR A 69 1.95 7.64 -15.36
CA THR A 69 3.19 7.25 -14.67
C THR A 69 4.20 8.39 -14.64
N LEU A 70 4.40 9.10 -15.76
CA LEU A 70 5.32 10.24 -15.83
C LEU A 70 4.86 11.37 -14.91
N GLY A 71 3.54 11.57 -14.79
CA GLY A 71 2.94 12.51 -13.85
C GLY A 71 3.24 12.15 -12.39
N TRP A 72 3.09 10.87 -12.03
CA TRP A 72 3.42 10.36 -10.69
C TRP A 72 4.91 10.50 -10.38
N VAL A 73 5.79 10.14 -11.32
CA VAL A 73 7.24 10.31 -11.17
C VAL A 73 7.61 11.78 -11.02
N TRP A 74 7.08 12.66 -11.87
CA TRP A 74 7.36 14.09 -11.80
C TRP A 74 6.92 14.69 -10.46
N LEU A 75 5.69 14.37 -10.01
CA LEU A 75 5.17 14.83 -8.73
C LEU A 75 5.98 14.27 -7.57
N GLY A 76 6.31 12.98 -7.61
CA GLY A 76 7.15 12.30 -6.63
C GLY A 76 8.52 12.98 -6.50
N LEU A 77 9.21 13.21 -7.61
CA LEU A 77 10.50 13.91 -7.63
C LEU A 77 10.40 15.36 -7.12
N ARG A 78 9.34 16.08 -7.48
CA ARG A 78 9.11 17.46 -7.02
C ARG A 78 8.94 17.50 -5.50
N LEU A 79 8.15 16.58 -4.93
CA LEU A 79 7.94 16.49 -3.48
C LEU A 79 9.19 15.95 -2.76
N PHE A 80 9.93 15.02 -3.36
CA PHE A 80 11.14 14.44 -2.78
C PHE A 80 12.24 15.48 -2.51
N LYS A 81 12.28 16.57 -3.30
CA LYS A 81 13.21 17.69 -3.13
C LYS A 81 12.88 18.59 -1.93
N GLY A 82 11.62 18.64 -1.49
CA GLY A 82 11.19 19.49 -0.38
C GLY A 82 11.50 18.86 0.99
N LYS A 83 11.99 19.65 1.95
CA LYS A 83 12.35 19.12 3.29
C LYS A 83 11.16 18.50 4.03
N GLU A 84 9.98 19.14 3.96
CA GLU A 84 8.76 18.71 4.64
C GLU A 84 7.99 17.64 3.86
N THR A 85 8.11 17.65 2.53
CA THR A 85 7.35 16.79 1.62
C THR A 85 8.13 15.56 1.16
N LYS A 86 9.39 15.42 1.58
CA LYS A 86 10.30 14.36 1.12
C LYS A 86 9.72 12.96 1.24
N ILE A 87 9.10 12.64 2.38
CA ILE A 87 8.52 11.32 2.66
C ILE A 87 7.38 11.00 1.69
N TRP A 88 6.55 11.99 1.36
CA TRP A 88 5.44 11.82 0.42
C TRP A 88 5.93 11.68 -1.01
N GLY A 89 6.97 12.43 -1.38
CA GLY A 89 7.65 12.25 -2.66
C GLY A 89 8.26 10.87 -2.80
N ASP A 90 8.91 10.37 -1.74
CA ASP A 90 9.48 9.02 -1.68
C ASP A 90 8.39 7.96 -1.89
N LEU A 91 7.30 8.05 -1.12
CA LEU A 91 6.16 7.14 -1.22
C LEU A 91 5.55 7.14 -2.64
N LEU A 92 5.36 8.32 -3.24
CA LEU A 92 4.83 8.42 -4.61
C LEU A 92 5.76 7.85 -5.67
N LEU A 93 7.09 7.94 -5.48
CA LEU A 93 8.04 7.30 -6.37
C LEU A 93 7.94 5.78 -6.28
N GLY A 94 7.78 5.22 -5.08
CA GLY A 94 7.47 3.80 -4.89
C GLY A 94 6.19 3.39 -5.61
N PHE A 95 5.11 4.15 -5.40
CA PHE A 95 3.83 3.94 -6.05
C PHE A 95 3.89 4.04 -7.58
N SER A 96 4.73 4.91 -8.13
CA SER A 96 4.86 5.04 -9.58
C SER A 96 5.32 3.76 -10.27
N TRP A 97 6.10 2.90 -9.59
CA TRP A 97 6.49 1.59 -10.10
C TRP A 97 5.31 0.62 -10.18
N SER A 98 4.50 0.56 -9.11
CA SER A 98 3.25 -0.24 -9.10
C SER A 98 2.26 0.27 -10.16
N TRP A 99 2.11 1.59 -10.29
CA TRP A 99 1.27 2.17 -11.32
C TRP A 99 1.78 1.82 -12.73
N LEU A 100 3.08 1.96 -12.99
CA LEU A 100 3.67 1.60 -14.29
C LEU A 100 3.39 0.14 -14.64
N ALA A 101 3.65 -0.77 -13.70
CA ALA A 101 3.40 -2.18 -13.90
C ALA A 101 1.92 -2.48 -14.17
N GLY A 102 1.02 -1.91 -13.35
CA GLY A 102 -0.41 -2.03 -13.54
C GLY A 102 -0.86 -1.49 -14.91
N SER A 103 -0.32 -0.36 -15.36
CA SER A 103 -0.63 0.19 -16.69
C SER A 103 -0.19 -0.73 -17.82
N ILE A 104 1.00 -1.31 -17.73
CA ILE A 104 1.53 -2.24 -18.73
C ILE A 104 0.73 -3.54 -18.75
N TYR A 105 0.57 -4.17 -17.58
CA TYR A 105 -0.10 -5.45 -17.47
C TYR A 105 -1.57 -5.34 -17.87
N TRP A 106 -2.34 -4.49 -17.20
CA TRP A 106 -3.79 -4.40 -17.43
C TRP A 106 -4.15 -3.78 -18.78
N GLY A 107 -3.25 -2.98 -19.38
CA GLY A 107 -3.46 -2.36 -20.69
C GLY A 107 -3.28 -3.33 -21.85
N TRP A 108 -2.23 -4.15 -21.82
CA TRP A 108 -1.84 -4.95 -22.99
C TRP A 108 -1.67 -6.44 -22.72
N LEU A 109 -1.29 -6.82 -21.50
CA LEU A 109 -0.83 -8.17 -21.17
C LEU A 109 -1.79 -8.99 -20.29
N ARG A 110 -2.95 -8.41 -19.92
CA ARG A 110 -3.95 -9.00 -19.03
C ARG A 110 -4.49 -10.37 -19.44
N TRP A 111 -4.28 -10.77 -20.69
CA TRP A 111 -4.75 -12.03 -21.26
C TRP A 111 -4.06 -13.26 -20.65
N GLU A 112 -2.84 -13.11 -20.15
CA GLU A 112 -2.08 -14.20 -19.55
C GLU A 112 -1.75 -13.87 -18.08
N PRO A 113 -2.46 -14.48 -17.11
CA PRO A 113 -2.22 -14.22 -15.69
C PRO A 113 -0.81 -14.60 -15.22
N LEU A 114 -0.15 -15.57 -15.85
CA LEU A 114 1.17 -16.04 -15.42
C LEU A 114 2.29 -15.02 -15.64
N ILE A 115 2.07 -14.01 -16.50
CA ILE A 115 3.04 -12.91 -16.69
C ILE A 115 2.74 -11.70 -15.80
N HIS A 116 1.69 -11.73 -14.98
CA HIS A 116 1.34 -10.66 -14.04
C HIS A 116 2.50 -10.32 -13.10
N LEU A 117 2.94 -11.30 -12.30
CA LEU A 117 4.04 -11.10 -11.35
C LEU A 117 5.36 -10.61 -11.99
N PRO A 118 5.84 -11.18 -13.12
CA PRO A 118 7.00 -10.65 -13.82
C PRO A 118 6.90 -9.17 -14.20
N ILE A 119 5.71 -8.71 -14.62
CA ILE A 119 5.47 -7.31 -14.99
C ILE A 119 5.39 -6.42 -13.75
N GLU A 120 4.74 -6.89 -12.68
CA GLU A 120 4.73 -6.20 -11.38
C GLU A 120 6.13 -6.04 -10.79
N ALA A 121 7.06 -6.95 -11.13
CA ALA A 121 8.46 -6.92 -10.69
C ALA A 121 9.38 -5.97 -11.48
N ILE A 122 8.90 -5.20 -12.48
CA ILE A 122 9.79 -4.30 -13.27
C ILE A 122 10.53 -3.24 -12.44
N GLY A 123 9.93 -2.80 -11.33
CA GLY A 123 10.52 -1.83 -10.40
C GLY A 123 11.51 -2.47 -9.43
N LEU A 124 11.54 -3.81 -9.31
CA LEU A 124 12.33 -4.54 -8.32
C LEU A 124 13.84 -4.23 -8.38
N PRO A 125 14.50 -4.17 -9.54
CA PRO A 125 15.92 -3.82 -9.59
C PRO A 125 16.21 -2.44 -8.98
N PHE A 126 15.34 -1.46 -9.24
CA PHE A 126 15.48 -0.10 -8.72
C PHE A 126 15.18 -0.04 -7.21
N ALA A 127 14.17 -0.76 -6.75
CA ALA A 127 13.82 -0.81 -5.35
C ALA A 127 14.92 -1.46 -4.49
N LEU A 128 15.50 -2.56 -4.97
CA LEU A 128 16.63 -3.22 -4.32
C LEU A 128 17.88 -2.34 -4.31
N TRP A 129 18.18 -1.69 -5.43
CA TRP A 129 19.30 -0.74 -5.51
C TRP A 129 19.13 0.44 -4.55
N GLY A 130 17.93 1.03 -4.51
CA GLY A 130 17.62 2.15 -3.62
C GLY A 130 17.70 1.74 -2.14
N TRP A 131 17.16 0.57 -1.79
CA TRP A 131 17.29 0.01 -0.45
C TRP A 131 18.75 -0.21 -0.04
N TRP A 132 19.57 -0.82 -0.92
CA TRP A 132 20.99 -1.04 -0.67
C TRP A 132 21.78 0.27 -0.48
N ARG A 133 21.39 1.34 -1.18
CA ARG A 133 21.98 2.68 -1.05
C ARG A 133 21.41 3.50 0.11
N GLY A 134 20.41 2.99 0.83
CA GLY A 134 19.68 3.76 1.84
C GLY A 134 18.92 4.96 1.26
N TRP A 135 18.64 4.96 -0.05
CA TRP A 135 17.95 6.03 -0.75
C TRP A 135 16.48 5.64 -0.98
N GLY A 136 15.57 6.60 -0.78
CA GLY A 136 14.15 6.38 -1.05
C GLY A 136 13.54 5.21 -0.25
N MET A 137 13.95 5.02 1.01
CA MET A 137 13.59 3.81 1.76
C MET A 137 12.07 3.67 1.95
N VAL A 138 11.32 4.76 2.07
CA VAL A 138 9.87 4.69 2.29
C VAL A 138 9.17 4.19 1.04
N GLY A 139 9.49 4.75 -0.13
CA GLY A 139 8.92 4.33 -1.41
C GLY A 139 9.36 2.93 -1.82
N ASN A 140 10.63 2.59 -1.64
CA ASN A 140 11.15 1.29 -2.01
C ASN A 140 10.55 0.17 -1.16
N LEU A 141 10.45 0.35 0.17
CA LEU A 141 9.79 -0.64 1.02
C LEU A 141 8.26 -0.66 0.84
N PHE A 142 7.62 0.46 0.52
CA PHE A 142 6.22 0.45 0.07
C PHE A 142 6.04 -0.46 -1.16
N TYR A 143 6.83 -0.25 -2.21
CA TYR A 143 6.74 -1.02 -3.45
C TYR A 143 7.01 -2.50 -3.21
N LEU A 144 8.04 -2.83 -2.42
CA LEU A 144 8.34 -4.22 -2.06
C LEU A 144 7.21 -4.88 -1.26
N GLY A 145 6.55 -4.13 -0.38
CA GLY A 145 5.37 -4.62 0.35
C GLY A 145 4.19 -4.91 -0.58
N SER A 146 3.93 -4.00 -1.52
CA SER A 146 2.90 -4.19 -2.56
C SER A 146 3.20 -5.40 -3.44
N LEU A 147 4.45 -5.53 -3.91
CA LEU A 147 4.89 -6.65 -4.76
C LEU A 147 4.80 -7.99 -4.01
N LEU A 148 5.13 -8.01 -2.71
CA LEU A 148 4.96 -9.20 -1.88
C LEU A 148 3.49 -9.61 -1.77
N GLY A 149 2.60 -8.65 -1.55
CA GLY A 149 1.15 -8.87 -1.53
C GLY A 149 0.69 -9.52 -2.83
N THR A 150 0.99 -8.88 -3.96
CA THR A 150 0.71 -9.39 -5.31
C THR A 150 1.26 -10.80 -5.53
N ALA A 151 2.52 -11.04 -5.17
CA ALA A 151 3.14 -12.34 -5.36
C ALA A 151 2.44 -13.45 -4.57
N LEU A 152 2.05 -13.18 -3.33
CA LEU A 152 1.35 -14.15 -2.49
C LEU A 152 -0.08 -14.41 -2.99
N THR A 153 -0.78 -13.37 -3.45
CA THR A 153 -2.10 -13.52 -4.06
C THR A 153 -2.00 -14.29 -5.39
N ASP A 154 -1.01 -14.02 -6.25
CA ASP A 154 -0.80 -14.78 -7.50
C ASP A 154 -0.49 -16.27 -7.22
N VAL A 155 0.34 -16.56 -6.21
CA VAL A 155 0.61 -17.93 -5.77
C VAL A 155 -0.67 -18.61 -5.29
N TYR A 156 -1.52 -17.91 -4.53
CA TYR A 156 -2.83 -18.42 -4.13
C TYR A 156 -3.69 -18.77 -5.35
N PHE A 157 -3.77 -17.88 -6.34
CA PHE A 157 -4.53 -18.12 -7.58
C PHE A 157 -4.02 -19.34 -8.35
N TYR A 158 -2.71 -19.51 -8.40
CA TYR A 158 -2.08 -20.66 -9.02
C TYR A 158 -2.42 -21.96 -8.29
N LEU A 159 -2.22 -22.01 -6.96
CA LEU A 159 -2.42 -23.22 -6.15
C LEU A 159 -3.90 -23.65 -6.04
N THR A 160 -4.83 -22.71 -6.14
CA THR A 160 -6.27 -22.96 -6.06
C THR A 160 -6.93 -23.13 -7.44
N ALA A 161 -6.14 -23.16 -8.52
CA ALA A 161 -6.62 -23.30 -9.88
C ALA A 161 -7.61 -22.19 -10.31
N LEU A 162 -7.37 -20.95 -9.87
CA LEU A 162 -8.15 -19.77 -10.27
C LEU A 162 -7.71 -19.14 -11.60
N ILE A 163 -6.50 -19.46 -12.06
CA ILE A 163 -5.93 -18.94 -13.33
C ILE A 163 -6.85 -19.14 -14.55
N PRO A 164 -7.52 -20.30 -14.75
CA PRO A 164 -8.47 -20.45 -15.86
C PRO A 164 -9.66 -19.49 -15.79
N TYR A 165 -10.21 -19.24 -14.60
CA TYR A 165 -11.31 -18.29 -14.42
C TYR A 165 -10.86 -16.85 -14.69
N TRP A 166 -9.64 -16.48 -14.29
CA TRP A 166 -9.05 -15.19 -14.65
C TRP A 166 -8.98 -15.05 -16.19
N ARG A 167 -8.43 -16.03 -16.89
CA ARG A 167 -8.34 -15.99 -18.37
C ARG A 167 -9.71 -15.79 -19.02
N GLN A 168 -10.74 -16.50 -18.55
CA GLN A 168 -12.11 -16.34 -19.04
C GLN A 168 -12.64 -14.93 -18.75
N LEU A 169 -12.44 -14.42 -17.53
CA LEU A 169 -12.91 -13.09 -17.12
C LEU A 169 -12.36 -11.96 -18.01
N MET A 170 -11.15 -12.13 -18.56
CA MET A 170 -10.54 -11.14 -19.45
C MET A 170 -11.09 -11.16 -20.88
N GLN A 171 -11.75 -12.26 -21.28
CA GLN A 171 -12.27 -12.47 -22.64
C GLN A 171 -13.76 -12.16 -22.80
N VAL A 172 -14.51 -12.12 -21.70
CA VAL A 172 -15.96 -11.88 -21.75
C VAL A 172 -16.33 -10.42 -21.64
N GLU A 173 -17.49 -10.08 -22.19
CA GLU A 173 -18.13 -8.80 -21.92
C GLU A 173 -18.50 -8.65 -20.44
N PRO A 174 -18.49 -7.43 -19.86
CA PRO A 174 -18.77 -7.21 -18.44
C PRO A 174 -20.10 -7.81 -17.94
N GLN A 175 -21.10 -7.92 -18.82
CA GLN A 175 -22.42 -8.49 -18.51
C GLN A 175 -22.35 -10.00 -18.19
N LEU A 176 -21.33 -10.69 -18.71
CA LEU A 176 -21.10 -12.12 -18.52
C LEU A 176 -20.04 -12.40 -17.43
N ALA A 177 -19.43 -11.36 -16.87
CA ALA A 177 -18.39 -11.50 -15.84
C ALA A 177 -18.92 -12.14 -14.54
N GLY A 178 -20.19 -11.89 -14.19
CA GLY A 178 -20.79 -12.38 -12.95
C GLY A 178 -20.78 -13.90 -12.80
N SER A 179 -21.13 -14.63 -13.87
CA SER A 179 -21.16 -16.10 -13.82
C SER A 179 -19.76 -16.72 -13.66
N ILE A 180 -18.73 -16.09 -14.24
CA ILE A 180 -17.34 -16.52 -14.07
C ILE A 180 -16.87 -16.24 -12.64
N LEU A 181 -17.19 -15.08 -12.08
CA LEU A 181 -16.87 -14.73 -10.69
C LEU A 181 -17.54 -15.68 -9.70
N GLN A 182 -18.80 -16.05 -9.93
CA GLN A 182 -19.50 -17.05 -9.13
C GLN A 182 -18.85 -18.43 -9.22
N SER A 183 -18.44 -18.84 -10.43
CA SER A 183 -17.75 -20.12 -10.60
C SER A 183 -16.38 -20.14 -9.91
N ALA A 184 -15.65 -19.03 -9.96
CA ALA A 184 -14.42 -18.84 -9.22
C ALA A 184 -14.65 -18.84 -7.69
N LEU A 185 -15.75 -18.25 -7.21
CA LEU A 185 -16.12 -18.25 -5.80
C LEU A 185 -16.37 -19.67 -5.28
N VAL A 186 -17.06 -20.52 -6.06
CA VAL A 186 -17.25 -21.93 -5.72
C VAL A 186 -15.89 -22.64 -5.56
N GLN A 187 -14.92 -22.34 -6.43
CA GLN A 187 -13.57 -22.88 -6.31
C GLN A 187 -12.85 -22.42 -5.03
N VAL A 188 -12.98 -21.13 -4.68
CA VAL A 188 -12.45 -20.55 -3.42
C VAL A 188 -13.07 -21.20 -2.19
N GLN A 189 -14.37 -21.52 -2.23
CA GLN A 189 -15.11 -22.11 -1.11
C GLN A 189 -14.84 -23.62 -0.91
N THR A 190 -14.06 -24.26 -1.77
CA THR A 190 -13.62 -25.63 -1.53
C THR A 190 -12.74 -25.71 -0.27
N PRO A 191 -12.65 -26.86 0.42
CA PRO A 191 -11.74 -27.02 1.55
C PRO A 191 -10.29 -26.67 1.22
N TRP A 192 -9.86 -26.95 -0.02
CA TRP A 192 -8.54 -26.59 -0.53
C TRP A 192 -8.37 -25.08 -0.69
N GLY A 193 -9.34 -24.40 -1.31
CA GLY A 193 -9.34 -22.95 -1.47
C GLY A 193 -9.32 -22.23 -0.11
N ILE A 194 -10.19 -22.62 0.81
CA ILE A 194 -10.25 -22.06 2.16
C ILE A 194 -8.93 -22.29 2.93
N SER A 195 -8.32 -23.47 2.80
CA SER A 195 -7.05 -23.77 3.47
C SER A 195 -5.93 -22.83 3.00
N TRP A 196 -5.79 -22.66 1.70
CA TRP A 196 -4.79 -21.75 1.13
C TRP A 196 -5.11 -20.27 1.38
N ALA A 197 -6.38 -19.90 1.45
CA ALA A 197 -6.79 -18.55 1.85
C ALA A 197 -6.38 -18.28 3.31
N GLY A 198 -6.54 -19.26 4.20
CA GLY A 198 -6.05 -19.20 5.57
C GLY A 198 -4.53 -19.02 5.65
N VAL A 199 -3.77 -19.74 4.82
CA VAL A 199 -2.31 -19.58 4.70
C VAL A 199 -1.96 -18.17 4.23
N LEU A 200 -2.58 -17.70 3.13
CA LEU A 200 -2.38 -16.37 2.57
C LEU A 200 -2.59 -15.26 3.61
N VAL A 201 -3.76 -15.25 4.25
CA VAL A 201 -4.12 -14.24 5.26
C VAL A 201 -3.16 -14.31 6.44
N SER A 202 -2.82 -15.51 6.92
CA SER A 202 -1.91 -15.69 8.05
C SER A 202 -0.49 -15.19 7.73
N THR A 203 0.02 -15.47 6.53
CA THR A 203 1.33 -14.98 6.07
C THR A 203 1.35 -13.47 5.95
N LEU A 204 0.36 -12.86 5.29
CA LEU A 204 0.27 -11.41 5.14
C LEU A 204 0.12 -10.71 6.50
N MET A 205 -0.70 -11.26 7.41
CA MET A 205 -0.85 -10.76 8.78
C MET A 205 0.47 -10.83 9.54
N PHE A 206 1.14 -11.98 9.53
CA PHE A 206 2.39 -12.17 10.25
C PHE A 206 3.48 -11.21 9.76
N VAL A 207 3.65 -11.10 8.45
CA VAL A 207 4.66 -10.22 7.84
C VAL A 207 4.30 -8.74 8.05
N GLY A 208 3.03 -8.37 7.87
CA GLY A 208 2.54 -7.01 8.03
C GLY A 208 2.64 -6.50 9.47
N ILE A 209 2.16 -7.29 10.45
CA ILE A 209 2.25 -6.97 11.88
C ILE A 209 3.70 -7.01 12.36
N GLY A 210 4.46 -8.03 11.94
CA GLY A 210 5.89 -8.13 12.26
C GLY A 210 6.69 -6.93 11.78
N SER A 211 6.28 -6.31 10.67
CA SER A 211 6.90 -5.08 10.16
C SER A 211 6.57 -3.85 11.02
N LEU A 212 5.34 -3.73 11.55
CA LEU A 212 5.00 -2.64 12.48
C LEU A 212 5.88 -2.68 13.73
N ALA A 213 6.19 -3.88 14.22
CA ALA A 213 7.03 -4.09 15.40
C ALA A 213 8.50 -3.65 15.19
N ARG A 214 8.99 -3.58 13.94
CA ARG A 214 10.37 -3.15 13.64
C ARG A 214 10.59 -1.65 13.80
N GLY A 215 9.53 -0.85 13.80
CA GLY A 215 9.59 0.61 13.93
C GLY A 215 10.20 1.32 12.71
N GLY A 216 9.95 2.62 12.57
CA GLY A 216 10.48 3.44 11.46
C GLY A 216 9.54 3.52 10.26
N LEU A 217 9.52 4.69 9.62
CA LEU A 217 8.51 5.06 8.61
C LEU A 217 8.43 4.09 7.43
N HIS A 218 9.57 3.56 6.98
CA HIS A 218 9.62 2.64 5.84
C HIS A 218 8.99 1.27 6.13
N TRP A 219 9.11 0.76 7.36
CA TRP A 219 8.43 -0.48 7.77
C TRP A 219 6.92 -0.28 7.96
N TRP A 220 6.49 0.92 8.37
CA TRP A 220 5.07 1.28 8.39
C TRP A 220 4.48 1.39 6.99
N ALA A 221 5.26 1.90 6.02
CA ALA A 221 4.85 1.93 4.62
C ALA A 221 4.71 0.51 4.04
N PHE A 222 5.72 -0.33 4.27
CA PHE A 222 5.68 -1.75 3.91
C PHE A 222 4.47 -2.46 4.53
N SER A 223 4.24 -2.27 5.84
CA SER A 223 3.11 -2.87 6.55
C SER A 223 1.76 -2.42 5.99
N GLY A 224 1.59 -1.13 5.71
CA GLY A 224 0.37 -0.60 5.10
C GLY A 224 0.10 -1.26 3.75
N ALA A 225 1.12 -1.37 2.91
CA ALA A 225 1.00 -2.05 1.62
C ALA A 225 0.61 -3.53 1.77
N VAL A 226 1.31 -4.28 2.63
CA VAL A 226 1.04 -5.73 2.85
C VAL A 226 -0.34 -5.98 3.46
N LEU A 227 -0.70 -5.29 4.55
CA LEU A 227 -1.97 -5.52 5.25
C LEU A 227 -3.17 -5.06 4.41
N SER A 228 -3.01 -4.01 3.62
CA SER A 228 -4.07 -3.56 2.72
C SER A 228 -4.36 -4.55 1.58
N THR A 229 -3.42 -5.45 1.25
CA THR A 229 -3.67 -6.55 0.28
C THR A 229 -4.81 -7.45 0.79
N ILE A 230 -4.84 -7.75 2.09
CA ILE A 230 -5.93 -8.53 2.71
C ILE A 230 -7.27 -7.81 2.54
N LEU A 231 -7.29 -6.48 2.71
CA LEU A 231 -8.51 -5.68 2.58
C LEU A 231 -9.03 -5.69 1.14
N VAL A 232 -8.12 -5.54 0.16
CA VAL A 232 -8.46 -5.55 -1.27
C VAL A 232 -8.96 -6.93 -1.69
N ASP A 233 -8.27 -7.99 -1.32
CA ASP A 233 -8.68 -9.37 -1.62
C ASP A 233 -10.03 -9.71 -0.96
N GLY A 234 -10.22 -9.29 0.29
CA GLY A 234 -11.49 -9.43 1.00
C GLY A 234 -12.63 -8.66 0.34
N LEU A 235 -12.36 -7.47 -0.19
CA LEU A 235 -13.33 -6.68 -0.95
C LEU A 235 -13.72 -7.37 -2.26
N PHE A 236 -12.75 -7.92 -3.01
CA PHE A 236 -13.05 -8.71 -4.20
C PHE A 236 -13.87 -9.96 -3.88
N TRP A 237 -13.56 -10.65 -2.79
CA TRP A 237 -14.34 -11.80 -2.33
C TRP A 237 -15.77 -11.42 -1.96
N LEU A 238 -15.97 -10.29 -1.27
CA LEU A 238 -17.28 -9.77 -0.92
C LEU A 238 -18.08 -9.40 -2.18
N VAL A 239 -17.46 -8.68 -3.13
CA VAL A 239 -18.11 -8.33 -4.40
C VAL A 239 -18.52 -9.58 -5.17
N ALA A 240 -17.63 -10.57 -5.29
CA ALA A 240 -17.96 -11.84 -5.95
C ALA A 240 -19.13 -12.58 -5.26
N SER A 241 -19.34 -12.37 -3.96
CA SER A 241 -20.44 -12.98 -3.21
C SER A 241 -21.78 -12.23 -3.36
N LEU A 242 -21.77 -10.99 -3.84
CA LEU A 242 -22.96 -10.14 -4.00
C LEU A 242 -23.49 -10.04 -5.44
N VAL A 243 -22.68 -10.43 -6.44
CA VAL A 243 -22.99 -10.37 -7.89
C VAL A 243 -23.65 -11.66 -8.34
#